data_AF-A0A9D9LSY8-F1
#
_entry.id   AF-A0A9D9LSY8-F1
#
_cell.length_a   1.000
_cell.length_b   1.000
_cell.length_c   1.000
_cell.angle_alpha   90.00
_cell.angle_beta   90.00
_cell.angle_gamma   90.00
#
_symmetry.space_group_name_H-M   'P 1'
#
loop_
_entity.id
_entity.type
_entity.pdbx_description
1 polymer ?
#
loop_
_entity_poly.entity_id
_entity_poly.type
_entity_poly.pdbx_seq_one_letter_code
_entity_poly.pdbx_strand_id
1 'polypeptide(L)'
;MKRNKPQTVNEIDQASAKIYSQASLSYSGPLPLPQILQGYKEIDSSFPERVFSDFEKNEQHIRDQERKSLEISARNTTMGQIMAFIIIMTGLISTVALAYFDKDAAAVGLALGTIAMIFKGAFKK
;
A
#
# COMPACT_ATOMS: atom_id res chain seq x y z
N MET A 1 -67.35 -22.88 -18.95
CA MET A 1 -66.84 -21.81 -18.05
C MET A 1 -65.62 -22.31 -17.32
N LYS A 2 -64.40 -22.04 -17.81
CA LYS A 2 -63.15 -22.31 -17.07
C LYS A 2 -62.76 -21.02 -16.35
N ARG A 3 -62.97 -20.97 -15.03
CA ARG A 3 -62.57 -19.85 -14.17
C ARG A 3 -61.06 -19.69 -14.27
N ASN A 4 -60.61 -18.60 -14.88
CA ASN A 4 -59.20 -18.21 -14.90
C ASN A 4 -58.80 -17.85 -13.46
N LYS A 5 -57.95 -18.65 -12.83
CA LYS A 5 -57.41 -18.32 -11.50
C LYS A 5 -56.53 -17.07 -11.66
N PRO A 6 -56.61 -16.09 -10.74
CA PRO A 6 -55.70 -14.95 -10.79
C PRO A 6 -54.27 -15.46 -10.66
N GLN A 7 -53.46 -15.20 -11.70
CA GLN A 7 -52.02 -15.37 -11.62
C GLN A 7 -51.54 -14.47 -10.48
N THR A 8 -50.94 -15.10 -9.48
CA THR A 8 -50.46 -14.46 -8.26
C THR A 8 -49.46 -13.36 -8.62
N VAL A 9 -49.72 -12.15 -8.17
CA VAL A 9 -48.92 -10.92 -8.36
C VAL A 9 -47.41 -11.13 -8.15
N ASN A 10 -47.02 -12.12 -7.34
CA ASN A 10 -45.63 -12.54 -7.13
C ASN A 10 -44.88 -13.06 -8.37
N GLU A 11 -45.53 -13.61 -9.40
CA GLU A 11 -44.82 -14.09 -10.61
C GLU A 11 -44.43 -12.93 -11.54
N ILE A 12 -45.21 -11.84 -11.56
CA ILE A 12 -44.97 -10.66 -12.39
C ILE A 12 -43.81 -9.83 -11.80
N ASP A 13 -43.74 -9.73 -10.47
CA ASP A 13 -42.62 -9.06 -9.79
C ASP A 13 -41.31 -9.84 -9.92
N GLN A 14 -41.34 -11.17 -9.89
CA GLN A 14 -40.15 -12.00 -10.09
C GLN A 14 -39.66 -11.99 -11.55
N ALA A 15 -40.57 -11.88 -12.52
CA ALA A 15 -40.21 -11.68 -13.92
C ALA A 15 -39.58 -10.29 -14.14
N SER A 16 -40.11 -9.26 -13.49
CA SER A 16 -39.58 -7.88 -13.55
C SER A 16 -38.24 -7.75 -12.83
N ALA A 17 -38.06 -8.45 -11.70
CA ALA A 17 -36.81 -8.51 -10.95
C ALA A 17 -35.67 -9.21 -11.72
N LYS A 18 -35.99 -10.05 -12.70
CA LYS A 18 -35.01 -10.69 -13.60
C LYS A 18 -34.56 -9.79 -14.77
N ILE A 19 -35.30 -8.74 -15.10
CA ILE A 19 -35.02 -7.90 -16.28
C ILE A 19 -33.91 -6.86 -16.00
N TYR A 20 -33.57 -6.61 -14.73
CA TYR A 20 -32.45 -5.73 -14.35
C TYR A 20 -31.14 -6.48 -14.09
N SER A 21 -30.89 -7.61 -14.78
CA SER A 21 -29.53 -8.15 -14.85
C SER A 21 -28.68 -7.23 -15.73
N GLN A 22 -28.24 -6.10 -15.18
CA GLN A 22 -27.16 -5.31 -15.73
C GLN A 22 -25.96 -6.26 -15.85
N ALA A 23 -25.61 -6.59 -17.09
CA ALA A 23 -24.35 -7.24 -17.40
C ALA A 23 -23.24 -6.24 -17.09
N SER A 24 -22.88 -6.13 -15.81
CA SER A 24 -21.72 -5.36 -15.39
C SER A 24 -20.48 -6.12 -15.86
N LEU A 25 -19.91 -5.68 -16.98
CA LEU A 25 -18.55 -6.04 -17.36
C LEU A 25 -17.61 -5.43 -16.31
N SER A 26 -17.48 -6.13 -15.18
CA SER A 26 -16.57 -5.78 -14.09
C SER A 26 -15.17 -6.19 -14.52
N TYR A 27 -14.56 -5.37 -15.35
CA TYR A 27 -13.16 -5.49 -15.69
C TYR A 27 -12.38 -4.46 -14.89
N SER A 28 -11.54 -4.94 -13.98
CA SER A 28 -10.58 -4.12 -13.24
C SER A 28 -9.21 -4.35 -13.83
N GLY A 29 -8.75 -3.39 -14.62
CA GLY A 29 -7.45 -3.38 -15.24
C GLY A 29 -7.03 -1.94 -15.50
N PRO A 30 -5.71 -1.67 -15.61
CA PRO A 30 -5.21 -0.32 -15.80
C PRO A 30 -5.60 0.29 -17.16
N LEU A 31 -5.92 -0.56 -18.14
CA LEU A 31 -6.41 -0.18 -19.46
C LEU A 31 -7.82 -0.76 -19.68
N PRO A 32 -8.71 -0.07 -20.41
CA PRO A 32 -10.02 -0.63 -20.75
C PRO A 32 -9.88 -1.89 -21.61
N LEU A 33 -10.87 -2.78 -21.55
CA LEU A 33 -10.94 -3.90 -22.49
C LEU A 33 -10.94 -3.39 -23.95
N PRO A 34 -10.28 -4.10 -24.89
CA PRO A 34 -10.23 -3.68 -26.29
C PRO A 34 -11.61 -3.44 -26.91
N GLN A 35 -12.61 -4.22 -26.50
CA GLN A 35 -14.01 -4.07 -26.94
C GLN A 35 -14.63 -2.73 -26.52
N ILE A 36 -14.34 -2.27 -25.30
CA ILE A 36 -14.82 -0.99 -24.78
C ILE A 36 -14.04 0.16 -25.46
N LEU A 37 -12.73 -0.04 -25.68
CA LEU A 37 -11.89 0.92 -26.38
C LEU A 37 -12.36 1.15 -27.83
N GLN A 38 -12.84 0.09 -28.49
CA GLN A 38 -13.44 0.16 -29.81
C GLN A 38 -14.74 0.97 -29.81
N GLY A 39 -15.58 0.84 -28.78
CA GLY A 39 -16.76 1.68 -28.59
C GLY A 39 -16.41 3.17 -28.43
N TYR A 40 -15.30 3.50 -27.75
CA TYR A 40 -14.82 4.89 -27.68
C TYR A 40 -14.34 5.42 -29.03
N LYS A 41 -13.74 4.57 -29.86
CA LYS A 41 -13.31 4.92 -31.23
C LYS A 41 -14.50 5.27 -32.14
N GLU A 42 -15.64 4.61 -31.94
CA GLU A 42 -16.87 4.86 -32.70
C GLU A 42 -17.50 6.22 -32.35
N ILE A 43 -17.28 6.72 -31.13
CA ILE A 43 -17.71 8.07 -30.72
C ILE A 43 -16.74 9.12 -31.28
N ASP A 44 -15.44 8.93 -31.06
CA ASP A 44 -14.39 9.78 -31.57
C ASP A 44 -13.09 8.97 -31.74
N SER A 45 -12.53 9.02 -32.95
CA SER A 45 -11.30 8.29 -33.30
C SER A 45 -10.09 8.65 -32.42
N SER A 46 -10.07 9.82 -31.76
CA SER A 46 -9.00 10.31 -30.90
C SER A 46 -9.08 9.83 -29.44
N PHE A 47 -10.24 9.32 -28.99
CA PHE A 47 -10.42 8.91 -27.60
C PHE A 47 -9.54 7.73 -27.17
N PRO A 48 -9.37 6.66 -27.96
CA PRO A 48 -8.45 5.58 -27.62
C PRO A 48 -7.02 6.10 -27.37
N GLU A 49 -6.56 7.04 -28.19
CA GLU A 49 -5.20 7.58 -28.11
C GLU A 49 -5.01 8.47 -26.88
N ARG A 50 -6.02 9.26 -26.51
CA ARG A 50 -6.01 10.02 -25.24
C ARG A 50 -5.92 9.09 -24.02
N VAL A 51 -6.69 8.00 -24.01
CA VAL A 51 -6.65 7.00 -22.92
C VAL A 51 -5.26 6.38 -22.80
N PHE A 52 -4.63 5.99 -23.92
CA PHE A 52 -3.27 5.46 -23.89
C PHE A 52 -2.24 6.50 -23.44
N SER A 53 -2.33 7.75 -23.92
CA SER A 53 -1.45 8.84 -23.50
C SER A 53 -1.56 9.11 -22.00
N ASP A 54 -2.78 9.14 -21.47
CA ASP A 54 -3.00 9.40 -20.04
C ASP A 54 -2.54 8.22 -19.18
N PHE A 55 -2.71 6.98 -19.68
CA PHE A 55 -2.15 5.79 -19.05
C PHE A 55 -0.61 5.84 -19.02
N GLU A 56 0.04 6.17 -20.12
CA GLU A 56 1.51 6.24 -20.20
C GLU A 56 2.08 7.31 -19.26
N LYS A 57 1.45 8.49 -19.20
CA LYS A 57 1.83 9.55 -18.24
C LYS A 57 1.68 9.08 -16.80
N ASN A 58 0.60 8.37 -16.49
CA ASN A 58 0.36 7.83 -15.16
C ASN A 58 1.37 6.73 -14.79
N GLU A 59 1.71 5.84 -15.72
CA GLU A 59 2.75 4.82 -15.54
C GLU A 59 4.12 5.43 -15.26
N GLN A 60 4.50 6.47 -16.01
CA GLN A 60 5.74 7.21 -15.75
C GLN A 60 5.73 7.82 -14.35
N HIS A 61 4.62 8.43 -13.94
CA HIS A 61 4.47 8.99 -12.60
C HIS A 61 4.58 7.93 -11.50
N ILE A 62 3.92 6.78 -11.66
CA ILE A 62 3.98 5.66 -10.71
C ILE A 62 5.41 5.15 -10.57
N ARG A 63 6.12 4.94 -11.69
CA ARG A 63 7.52 4.49 -11.68
C ARG A 63 8.44 5.49 -11.00
N ASP A 64 8.23 6.78 -11.24
CA ASP A 64 8.99 7.84 -10.57
C ASP A 64 8.71 7.89 -9.06
N GLN A 65 7.45 7.69 -8.65
CA GLN A 65 7.11 7.60 -7.24
C GLN A 65 7.70 6.35 -6.59
N GLU A 66 7.65 5.20 -7.24
CA GLU A 66 8.26 3.96 -6.76
C GLU A 66 9.76 4.14 -6.57
N ARG A 67 10.44 4.70 -7.57
CA ARG A 67 11.89 5.00 -7.49
C ARG A 67 12.21 5.94 -6.34
N LYS A 68 11.45 7.03 -6.18
CA LYS A 68 11.63 7.98 -5.06
C LYS A 68 11.37 7.33 -3.72
N SER A 69 10.33 6.50 -3.62
CA SER A 69 9.98 5.76 -2.41
C SER A 69 11.09 4.79 -2.00
N LEU A 70 11.66 4.06 -2.97
CA LEU A 70 12.81 3.18 -2.75
C LEU A 70 14.05 3.96 -2.32
N GLU A 71 14.33 5.10 -2.96
CA GLU A 71 15.45 5.97 -2.60
C GLU A 71 15.30 6.54 -1.19
N ILE A 72 14.11 7.03 -0.83
CA ILE A 72 13.80 7.53 0.51
C ILE A 72 13.91 6.40 1.53
N SER A 73 13.39 5.21 1.21
CA SER A 73 13.47 4.04 2.11
C SER A 73 14.92 3.61 2.36
N ALA A 74 15.75 3.59 1.31
CA ALA A 74 17.17 3.31 1.43
C ALA A 74 17.89 4.37 2.28
N ARG A 75 17.64 5.66 2.02
CA ARG A 75 18.20 6.76 2.81
C ARG A 75 17.77 6.73 4.27
N ASN A 76 16.49 6.50 4.54
CA ASN A 76 15.95 6.39 5.89
C ASN A 76 16.58 5.22 6.65
N THR A 77 16.81 4.09 5.97
CA THR A 77 17.51 2.95 6.55
C THR A 77 18.95 3.31 6.93
N THR A 78 19.70 3.95 6.02
CA THR A 78 21.08 4.37 6.29
C THR A 78 21.15 5.42 7.41
N MET A 79 20.28 6.43 7.39
CA MET A 79 20.25 7.46 8.45
C MET A 79 19.84 6.86 9.80
N GLY A 80 18.88 5.93 9.81
CA GLY A 80 18.50 5.19 11.01
C GLY A 80 19.66 4.37 11.60
N GLN A 81 20.44 3.71 10.75
CA GLN A 81 21.66 2.98 11.17
C GLN A 81 22.72 3.92 11.75
N ILE A 82 22.96 5.08 11.13
CA ILE A 82 23.93 6.07 11.63
C ILE A 82 23.48 6.63 12.99
N MET A 83 22.20 6.98 13.14
CA MET A 83 21.68 7.47 14.42
C MET A 83 21.77 6.40 15.52
N ALA A 84 21.45 5.14 15.19
CA ALA A 84 21.59 4.03 16.12
C ALA A 84 23.05 3.82 16.54
N PHE A 85 23.99 3.92 15.60
CA PHE A 85 25.42 3.84 15.88
C PHE A 85 25.88 4.96 16.85
N ILE A 86 25.44 6.20 16.62
CA ILE A 86 25.77 7.34 17.51
C ILE A 86 25.22 7.11 18.93
N ILE A 87 23.98 6.61 19.06
CA ILE A 87 23.36 6.32 20.37
C ILE A 87 24.15 5.24 21.11
N ILE A 88 24.54 4.16 20.42
CA ILE A 88 25.33 3.08 21.04
C ILE A 88 26.71 3.61 21.46
N MET A 89 27.37 4.38 20.60
CA MET A 89 28.70 4.94 20.90
C MET A 89 28.67 5.90 22.10
N THR A 90 27.69 6.81 22.15
CA THR A 90 27.55 7.73 23.29
C THR A 90 27.19 6.98 24.57
N GLY A 91 26.39 5.92 24.50
CA GLY A 91 26.11 5.01 25.61
C GLY A 91 27.37 4.35 26.15
N LEU A 92 28.20 3.77 25.27
CA LEU A 92 29.46 3.12 25.65
C LEU A 92 30.44 4.11 26.30
N ILE A 93 30.62 5.29 25.72
CA ILE A 93 31.48 6.34 26.29
C ILE A 93 30.98 6.76 27.67
N SER A 94 29.65 6.91 27.82
CA SER A 94 29.03 7.26 29.10
C SER A 94 29.24 6.17 30.14
N THR A 95 29.11 4.89 29.78
CA THR A 95 29.38 3.76 30.69
C THR A 95 30.82 3.76 31.20
N VAL A 96 31.80 3.98 30.31
CA VAL A 96 33.22 4.06 30.70
C VAL A 96 33.47 5.27 31.61
N ALA A 97 32.89 6.42 31.29
CA ALA A 97 33.01 7.61 32.12
C ALA A 97 32.40 7.40 33.52
N LEU A 98 31.23 6.77 33.62
CA LEU A 98 30.59 6.50 34.91
C LEU A 98 31.37 5.48 35.76
N ALA A 99 31.98 4.48 35.13
CA ALA A 99 32.87 3.53 35.81
C ALA A 99 34.11 4.23 36.37
N TYR A 100 34.62 5.27 35.70
CA TYR A 100 35.74 6.07 36.20
C TYR A 100 35.40 6.93 37.43
N PHE A 101 34.11 7.27 37.62
CA PHE A 101 33.64 8.06 38.76
C PHE A 101 33.09 7.21 39.92
N ASP A 102 33.49 5.92 40.02
CA ASP A 102 33.04 4.95 41.06
C ASP A 102 31.50 4.79 41.15
N LYS A 103 30.79 5.06 40.05
CA LYS A 103 29.33 4.90 39.95
C LYS A 103 28.97 3.54 39.32
N ASP A 104 29.49 2.47 39.92
CA ASP A 104 29.41 1.10 39.37
C ASP A 104 27.98 0.62 39.11
N ALA A 105 27.06 0.87 40.04
CA ALA A 105 25.65 0.48 39.87
C ALA A 105 25.00 1.15 38.65
N ALA A 106 25.34 2.41 38.39
CA ALA A 106 24.81 3.14 37.23
C ALA A 106 25.51 2.73 35.92
N ALA A 107 26.80 2.43 35.96
CA ALA A 107 27.54 1.91 34.80
C ALA A 107 27.02 0.53 34.37
N VAL A 108 26.79 -0.39 35.31
CA VAL A 108 26.20 -1.71 35.04
C VAL A 108 24.78 -1.58 34.49
N GLY A 109 23.96 -0.69 35.05
CA GLY A 109 22.60 -0.43 34.55
C GLY A 109 22.58 0.05 33.09
N LEU A 110 23.48 0.98 32.73
CA LEU A 110 23.61 1.46 31.34
C LEU A 110 24.15 0.37 30.39
N ALA A 111 25.12 -0.43 30.83
CA ALA A 111 25.65 -1.53 30.02
C ALA A 111 24.56 -2.57 29.70
N LEU A 112 23.78 -2.99 30.70
CA LEU A 112 22.67 -3.93 30.48
C LEU A 112 21.57 -3.32 29.61
N GLY A 113 21.24 -2.04 29.81
CA GLY A 113 20.24 -1.33 29.02
C GLY A 113 20.61 -1.19 27.54
N THR A 114 21.88 -0.89 27.25
CA THR A 114 22.39 -0.80 25.86
C THR A 114 22.37 -2.17 25.16
N ILE A 115 22.77 -3.24 25.87
CA ILE A 115 22.66 -4.61 25.35
C ILE A 115 21.20 -4.95 25.04
N ALA A 116 20.28 -4.73 26.00
CA ALA A 116 18.86 -5.02 25.80
C ALA A 116 18.24 -4.26 24.61
N MET A 117 18.66 -3.01 24.37
CA MET A 117 18.22 -2.22 23.20
C MET A 117 18.68 -2.84 21.88
N ILE A 118 19.92 -3.32 21.80
CA ILE A 118 20.45 -3.99 20.61
C ILE A 118 19.68 -5.28 20.34
N PHE A 119 19.45 -6.11 21.36
CA PHE A 119 18.66 -7.33 21.22
C PHE A 119 17.23 -7.01 20.78
N LYS A 120 16.54 -6.06 21.43
CA LYS A 120 15.18 -5.68 21.01
C LYS A 120 15.14 -5.14 19.57
N GLY A 121 16.16 -4.39 19.14
CA GLY A 121 16.27 -3.88 17.76
C GLY A 121 16.58 -4.98 16.73
N ALA A 122 17.46 -5.92 17.06
CA ALA A 122 17.89 -6.99 16.17
C ALA A 122 16.84 -8.09 15.98
N PHE A 123 16.03 -8.36 17.01
CA PHE A 123 15.02 -9.43 17.00
C PHE A 123 13.60 -8.96 16.69
N LYS A 124 13.35 -7.65 16.57
CA LYS A 124 12.05 -7.10 16.12
C LYS A 124 12.03 -6.92 14.60
N LYS A 125 12.39 -7.98 13.88
CA LYS A 125 12.25 -8.09 12.44
C LYS A 125 11.02 -8.91 12.10
#